data_AF-A0A401J801-F1
#
_entry.id   AF-A0A401J801-F1
#
_cell.length_a   1.000
_cell.length_b   1.000
_cell.length_c   1.000
_cell.angle_alpha   90.00
_cell.angle_beta   90.00
_cell.angle_gamma   90.00
#
_symmetry.space_group_name_H-M   'P 1'
#
loop_
_entity.id
_entity.type
_entity.pdbx_description
1 polymer ?
#
loop_
_entity_poly.entity_id
_entity_poly.type
_entity_poly.pdbx_seq_one_letter_code
_entity_poly.pdbx_strand_id
1 'polypeptide(L)'
;MLQDRTTPRNIGIVIYMADKSATVSSDSESLGESAVSPLKSPRVRLAMLIGAILLLIGGFVWYLDHQNRGRYMQVTDNAYVAADSVITAPKIAGYVERVFVIENQTVRQGQSLAELDPREYRAQTEQIASQIETATAAGDTTRSQISEQQATIAQAQAQLNAARAEAAFAAQQVTRYQPLAASGAEPGERFAQLQTQARQARERTNAAQAALIAAQRRVGTLGAQVRQAQSQAEAARAQLKVARVNVESTVLKAAINGRVGDLAVRVGQFVQPGTRMMTLVPVDRLFIEANFKETQLGLMRVGQPVGIEIDALPGVELTGRIASVAPGTGAQFSVLPPQNATGNFTKIVQRVPVRIAIDAPLEVRTLLVPGMSVGVTVDTRSARGEMDRLRQAVSRKR
;
A
#
# COMPACT_ATOMS: atom_id res chain seq x y z
N MET A 1 28.83 -33.91 62.57
CA MET A 1 29.50 -34.81 61.59
C MET A 1 30.36 -33.92 60.71
N LEU A 2 31.58 -33.62 61.15
CA LEU A 2 32.83 -34.35 60.90
C LEU A 2 33.39 -34.09 59.48
N GLN A 3 34.26 -33.09 59.44
CA GLN A 3 35.60 -33.05 58.83
C GLN A 3 36.11 -34.31 58.08
N ASP A 4 36.77 -34.07 56.95
CA ASP A 4 38.15 -34.54 56.69
C ASP A 4 38.76 -33.70 55.53
N ARG A 5 39.65 -32.71 55.76
CA ARG A 5 41.12 -32.76 55.78
C ARG A 5 41.78 -33.78 54.83
N THR A 6 42.60 -33.30 53.90
CA THR A 6 44.08 -33.46 53.89
C THR A 6 44.72 -32.90 52.59
N THR A 7 45.65 -31.95 52.77
CA THR A 7 46.77 -31.56 51.87
C THR A 7 47.89 -32.64 51.91
N PRO A 8 49.12 -32.53 51.29
CA PRO A 8 49.72 -31.56 50.33
C PRO A 8 50.61 -32.25 49.23
N ARG A 9 51.28 -31.48 48.32
CA ARG A 9 52.77 -31.37 48.18
C ARG A 9 53.29 -30.91 46.80
N ASN A 10 54.22 -29.95 46.86
CA ASN A 10 55.27 -29.60 45.90
C ASN A 10 56.11 -30.80 45.47
N ILE A 11 56.49 -30.88 44.19
CA ILE A 11 57.73 -31.52 43.72
C ILE A 11 58.30 -30.69 42.55
N GLY A 12 59.50 -30.15 42.76
CA GLY A 12 60.32 -29.54 41.71
C GLY A 12 61.04 -30.61 40.88
N ILE A 13 61.31 -30.29 39.61
CA ILE A 13 62.09 -31.15 38.73
C ILE A 13 63.52 -30.62 38.64
N VAL A 14 64.41 -31.54 38.96
CA VAL A 14 65.85 -31.43 39.16
C VAL A 14 66.59 -31.61 37.83
N ILE A 15 67.63 -30.80 37.67
CA ILE A 15 68.66 -30.86 36.62
C ILE A 15 69.51 -32.13 36.85
N TYR A 16 69.62 -32.99 35.84
CA TYR A 16 70.62 -34.06 35.83
C TYR A 16 71.80 -33.64 34.95
N MET A 17 72.92 -33.36 35.62
CA MET A 17 74.26 -33.47 35.05
C MET A 17 74.65 -34.95 35.02
N ALA A 18 75.19 -35.42 33.90
CA ALA A 18 75.91 -36.68 33.81
C ALA A 18 77.35 -36.37 33.38
N ASP A 19 78.21 -36.32 34.39
CA ASP A 19 79.66 -36.40 34.28
C ASP A 19 80.07 -37.85 33.97
N LYS A 20 80.96 -38.03 33.00
CA LYS A 20 81.73 -39.26 32.84
C LYS A 20 83.13 -38.89 32.36
N SER A 21 84.07 -39.09 33.26
CA SER A 21 85.49 -38.82 33.14
C SER A 21 86.26 -39.98 32.50
N ALA A 22 87.49 -39.61 32.09
CA ALA A 22 88.69 -40.41 31.90
C ALA A 22 89.02 -40.98 30.49
N THR A 23 89.80 -40.17 29.75
CA THR A 23 91.14 -40.42 29.18
C THR A 23 91.43 -41.68 28.33
N VAL A 24 92.03 -41.47 27.15
CA VAL A 24 93.41 -41.92 26.77
C VAL A 24 93.80 -41.40 25.35
N SER A 25 94.95 -40.69 25.33
CA SER A 25 96.03 -40.50 24.34
C SER A 25 95.86 -40.24 22.81
N SER A 26 96.69 -39.27 22.40
CA SER A 26 97.62 -39.19 21.24
C SER A 26 97.14 -38.75 19.86
N ASP A 27 97.50 -37.49 19.56
CA ASP A 27 98.27 -36.99 18.40
C ASP A 27 97.75 -37.03 16.95
N SER A 28 98.01 -35.89 16.31
CA SER A 28 98.33 -35.61 14.91
C SER A 28 97.22 -35.12 13.94
N GLU A 29 97.41 -33.86 13.55
CA GLU A 29 97.41 -33.29 12.18
C GLU A 29 96.15 -33.18 11.28
N SER A 30 96.00 -31.93 10.81
CA SER A 30 95.69 -31.48 9.44
C SER A 30 94.24 -31.10 9.04
N LEU A 31 94.07 -29.77 8.94
CA LEU A 31 93.45 -28.95 7.87
C LEU A 31 92.39 -29.54 6.90
N GLY A 32 91.22 -28.89 6.90
CA GLY A 32 90.59 -28.34 5.69
C GLY A 32 89.36 -29.09 5.13
N GLU A 33 88.20 -28.41 5.08
CA GLU A 33 87.49 -28.10 3.82
C GLU A 33 86.31 -27.14 4.07
N SER A 34 86.37 -25.94 3.49
CA SER A 34 85.30 -24.93 3.56
C SER A 34 84.36 -25.09 2.38
N ALA A 35 83.07 -25.37 2.62
CA ALA A 35 82.06 -25.44 1.57
C ALA A 35 81.95 -24.09 0.82
N VAL A 36 82.28 -24.10 -0.47
CA VAL A 36 82.23 -22.94 -1.36
C VAL A 36 80.76 -22.58 -1.66
N SER A 37 80.33 -21.39 -1.25
CA SER A 37 79.00 -20.84 -1.53
C SER A 37 78.73 -20.75 -3.06
N PRO A 38 77.56 -21.20 -3.56
CA PRO A 38 77.25 -21.30 -4.99
C PRO A 38 77.03 -19.95 -5.72
N LEU A 39 77.35 -18.82 -5.09
CA LEU A 39 77.09 -17.46 -5.57
C LEU A 39 78.17 -16.89 -6.54
N LYS A 40 79.12 -17.72 -7.01
CA LYS A 40 80.26 -17.27 -7.86
C LYS A 40 80.15 -17.55 -9.36
N SER A 41 79.14 -18.28 -9.85
CA SER A 41 79.00 -18.54 -11.30
C SER A 41 78.17 -17.45 -12.01
N PRO A 42 78.61 -16.93 -13.18
CA PRO A 42 77.91 -15.85 -13.88
C PRO A 42 76.52 -16.26 -14.40
N ARG A 43 76.30 -17.55 -14.66
CA ARG A 43 75.01 -18.10 -15.11
C ARG A 43 73.97 -18.17 -13.97
N VAL A 44 74.37 -18.51 -12.75
CA VAL A 44 73.48 -18.50 -11.57
C VAL A 44 73.16 -17.06 -11.15
N ARG A 45 74.11 -16.12 -11.27
CA ARG A 45 73.84 -14.69 -11.08
C ARG A 45 72.88 -14.14 -12.12
N LEU A 46 73.03 -14.52 -13.39
CA LEU A 46 72.10 -14.11 -14.46
C LEU A 46 70.70 -14.71 -14.23
N ALA A 47 70.61 -15.99 -13.85
CA ALA A 47 69.33 -16.64 -13.52
C ALA A 47 68.65 -16.02 -12.30
N MET A 48 69.41 -15.68 -11.25
CA MET A 48 68.90 -14.94 -10.07
C MET A 48 68.45 -13.52 -10.43
N LEU A 49 69.16 -12.85 -11.35
CA LEU A 49 68.82 -11.50 -11.80
C LEU A 49 67.57 -11.51 -12.69
N ILE A 50 67.41 -12.50 -13.58
CA ILE A 50 66.18 -12.73 -14.35
C ILE A 50 65.02 -13.10 -13.41
N GLY A 51 65.26 -13.96 -12.41
CA GLY A 51 64.27 -14.32 -11.40
C GLY A 51 63.80 -13.12 -10.57
N ALA A 52 64.73 -12.26 -10.15
CA ALA A 52 64.42 -11.01 -9.44
C ALA A 52 63.66 -10.01 -10.32
N ILE A 53 64.01 -9.91 -11.62
CA ILE A 53 63.27 -9.08 -12.58
C ILE A 53 61.86 -9.63 -12.82
N LEU A 54 61.67 -10.94 -12.95
CA LEU A 54 60.35 -11.56 -13.08
C LEU A 54 59.51 -11.36 -11.82
N LEU A 55 60.11 -11.42 -10.63
CA LEU A 55 59.43 -11.12 -9.36
C LEU A 55 59.04 -9.64 -9.26
N LEU A 56 59.91 -8.72 -9.70
CA LEU A 56 59.61 -7.30 -9.78
C LEU A 56 58.51 -7.00 -10.80
N ILE A 57 58.54 -7.63 -11.98
CA ILE A 57 57.50 -7.48 -13.00
C ILE A 57 56.18 -8.07 -12.49
N GLY A 58 56.19 -9.26 -11.90
CA GLY A 58 55.01 -9.88 -11.31
C GLY A 58 54.43 -9.05 -10.16
N GLY A 59 55.28 -8.52 -9.29
CA GLY A 59 54.91 -7.60 -8.22
C GLY A 59 54.38 -6.27 -8.75
N PHE A 60 54.95 -5.74 -9.84
CA PHE A 60 54.50 -4.51 -10.48
C PHE A 60 53.16 -4.67 -11.19
N VAL A 61 52.94 -5.79 -11.90
CA VAL A 61 51.66 -6.14 -12.51
C VAL A 61 50.59 -6.34 -11.44
N TRP A 62 50.90 -7.06 -10.36
CA TRP A 62 50.00 -7.22 -9.22
C TRP A 62 49.68 -5.88 -8.54
N TYR A 63 50.69 -5.02 -8.36
CA TYR A 63 50.50 -3.69 -7.79
C TYR A 63 49.59 -2.83 -8.67
N LEU A 64 49.81 -2.80 -9.98
CA LEU A 64 48.96 -2.08 -10.93
C LEU A 64 47.53 -2.63 -10.96
N ASP A 65 47.36 -3.95 -10.89
CA ASP A 65 46.04 -4.57 -10.85
C ASP A 65 45.30 -4.31 -9.53
N HIS A 66 46.01 -4.36 -8.40
CA HIS A 66 45.47 -4.01 -7.09
C HIS A 66 45.06 -2.53 -7.01
N GLN A 67 45.89 -1.64 -7.56
CA GLN A 67 45.64 -0.20 -7.60
C GLN A 67 44.44 0.15 -8.50
N ASN A 68 44.25 -0.60 -9.59
CA ASN A 68 43.20 -0.33 -10.58
C ASN A 68 41.91 -1.12 -10.37
N ARG A 69 41.93 -2.34 -9.83
CA ARG A 69 40.74 -3.17 -9.65
C ARG A 69 40.34 -3.30 -8.19
N GLY A 70 41.27 -3.76 -7.34
CA GLY A 70 40.97 -4.12 -5.96
C GLY A 70 40.38 -2.98 -5.11
N ARG A 71 40.86 -1.74 -5.29
CA ARG A 71 40.39 -0.59 -4.50
C ARG A 71 38.96 -0.12 -4.83
N TYR A 72 38.45 -0.47 -6.00
CA TYR A 72 37.15 0.01 -6.50
C TYR A 72 36.06 -1.06 -6.43
N MET A 73 36.41 -2.29 -6.06
CA MET A 73 35.44 -3.36 -5.78
C MET A 73 35.06 -3.29 -4.30
N GLN A 74 33.80 -2.94 -4.02
CA GLN A 74 33.28 -2.92 -2.66
C GLN A 74 32.45 -4.17 -2.43
N VAL A 75 32.90 -5.02 -1.51
CA VAL A 75 32.23 -6.29 -1.19
C VAL A 75 31.48 -6.18 0.13
N THR A 76 30.32 -6.82 0.19
CA THR A 76 29.58 -7.08 1.43
C THR A 76 28.95 -8.47 1.38
N ASP A 77 28.98 -9.15 2.51
CA ASP A 77 28.31 -10.41 2.83
C ASP A 77 26.97 -10.19 3.56
N ASN A 78 26.71 -8.96 4.00
CA ASN A 78 25.48 -8.57 4.67
C ASN A 78 24.49 -8.06 3.63
N ALA A 79 23.99 -8.99 2.81
CA ALA A 79 22.94 -8.70 1.86
C ALA A 79 21.90 -9.82 1.82
N TYR A 80 20.65 -9.44 1.61
CA TYR A 80 19.53 -10.37 1.54
C TYR A 80 18.67 -10.08 0.33
N VAL A 81 18.11 -11.14 -0.27
CA VAL A 81 17.01 -10.99 -1.22
C VAL A 81 15.80 -10.44 -0.47
N ALA A 82 15.14 -9.43 -1.04
CA ALA A 82 13.98 -8.78 -0.46
C ALA A 82 12.92 -8.51 -1.53
N ALA A 83 11.69 -8.30 -1.07
CA ALA A 83 10.55 -7.99 -1.91
C ALA A 83 9.64 -7.01 -1.19
N ASP A 84 9.00 -6.12 -1.95
CA ASP A 84 7.98 -5.21 -1.41
C ASP A 84 6.67 -6.00 -1.27
N SER A 85 6.52 -6.71 -0.15
CA SER A 85 5.38 -7.58 0.12
C SER A 85 4.12 -6.78 0.50
N VAL A 86 2.96 -7.28 0.08
CA VAL A 86 1.67 -6.63 0.32
C VAL A 86 0.86 -7.45 1.31
N ILE A 87 0.55 -6.85 2.45
CA ILE A 87 -0.36 -7.44 3.42
C ILE A 87 -1.78 -7.33 2.90
N THR A 88 -2.47 -8.47 2.85
CA THR A 88 -3.87 -8.54 2.44
C THR A 88 -4.75 -8.65 3.67
N ALA A 89 -5.70 -7.74 3.77
CA ALA A 89 -6.63 -7.61 4.88
C ALA A 89 -8.05 -7.38 4.36
N PRO A 90 -9.09 -7.80 5.10
CA PRO A 90 -10.47 -7.55 4.70
C PRO A 90 -10.82 -6.07 4.89
N LYS A 91 -11.80 -5.60 4.11
CA LYS A 91 -12.37 -4.25 4.25
C LYS A 91 -13.57 -4.20 5.19
N ILE A 92 -14.22 -5.35 5.40
CA ILE A 92 -15.42 -5.52 6.22
C ILE A 92 -15.16 -6.58 7.28
N ALA A 93 -15.97 -6.58 8.35
CA ALA A 93 -15.90 -7.60 9.40
C ALA A 93 -16.70 -8.85 9.01
N GLY A 94 -16.34 -10.01 9.54
CA GLY A 94 -17.14 -11.21 9.33
C GLY A 94 -16.40 -12.49 9.69
N TYR A 95 -17.13 -13.59 9.67
CA TYR A 95 -16.54 -14.93 9.77
C TYR A 95 -16.02 -15.37 8.41
N VAL A 96 -14.84 -15.99 8.40
CA VAL A 96 -14.24 -16.56 7.20
C VAL A 96 -14.98 -17.86 6.87
N GLU A 97 -15.72 -17.85 5.77
CA GLU A 97 -16.46 -19.03 5.29
C GLU A 97 -15.52 -19.97 4.51
N ARG A 98 -14.66 -19.40 3.65
CA ARG A 98 -13.75 -20.17 2.80
C ARG A 98 -12.40 -19.49 2.64
N VAL A 99 -11.35 -20.30 2.52
CA VAL A 99 -10.02 -19.87 2.07
C VAL A 99 -9.69 -20.68 0.81
N PHE A 100 -9.49 -19.99 -0.32
CA PHE A 100 -9.31 -20.61 -1.64
C PHE A 100 -7.85 -20.95 -1.95
N VAL A 101 -6.92 -20.45 -1.13
CA VAL A 101 -5.49 -20.57 -1.36
C VAL A 101 -4.81 -21.30 -0.21
N ILE A 102 -3.71 -21.97 -0.54
CA ILE A 102 -2.82 -22.59 0.45
C ILE A 102 -1.51 -21.82 0.56
N GLU A 103 -0.77 -22.08 1.63
CA GLU A 103 0.57 -21.52 1.82
C GLU A 103 1.48 -21.83 0.63
N ASN A 104 2.32 -20.86 0.27
CA ASN A 104 3.28 -20.97 -0.83
C ASN A 104 2.65 -21.15 -2.22
N GLN A 105 1.34 -20.92 -2.39
CA GLN A 105 0.72 -20.98 -3.71
C GLN A 105 0.97 -19.70 -4.51
N THR A 106 1.21 -19.84 -5.83
CA THR A 106 1.26 -18.69 -6.75
C THR A 106 -0.15 -18.26 -7.12
N VAL A 107 -0.42 -16.96 -7.03
CA VAL A 107 -1.72 -16.33 -7.31
C VAL A 107 -1.56 -15.20 -8.32
N ARG A 108 -2.61 -14.99 -9.12
CA ARG A 108 -2.69 -13.87 -10.07
C ARG A 108 -3.50 -12.73 -9.48
N GLN A 109 -3.23 -11.51 -9.94
CA GLN A 109 -4.02 -10.34 -9.61
C GLN A 109 -5.50 -10.58 -9.93
N GLY A 110 -6.38 -10.23 -9.00
CA GLY A 110 -7.83 -10.43 -9.11
C GLY A 110 -8.33 -11.82 -8.71
N GLN A 111 -7.44 -12.80 -8.49
CA GLN A 111 -7.81 -14.13 -8.01
C GLN A 111 -8.40 -14.06 -6.59
N SER A 112 -9.49 -14.79 -6.34
CA SER A 112 -10.10 -14.91 -5.01
C SER A 112 -9.16 -15.66 -4.06
N LEU A 113 -8.94 -15.09 -2.87
CA LEU A 113 -8.05 -15.60 -1.83
C LEU A 113 -8.84 -16.19 -0.67
N ALA A 114 -9.83 -15.45 -0.19
CA ALA A 114 -10.72 -15.87 0.89
C ALA A 114 -12.10 -15.26 0.70
N GLU A 115 -13.11 -15.84 1.34
CA GLU A 115 -14.48 -15.37 1.36
C GLU A 115 -15.00 -15.32 2.79
N LEU A 116 -15.59 -14.18 3.13
CA LEU A 116 -16.35 -13.97 4.36
C LEU A 116 -17.81 -14.36 4.14
N ASP A 117 -18.50 -14.79 5.20
CA ASP A 117 -19.93 -15.11 5.16
C ASP A 117 -20.74 -13.92 4.59
N PRO A 118 -21.36 -14.06 3.40
CA PRO A 118 -22.05 -12.97 2.73
C PRO A 118 -23.50 -12.83 3.17
N ARG A 119 -24.05 -13.72 4.02
CA ARG A 119 -25.50 -13.79 4.30
C ARG A 119 -26.06 -12.50 4.87
N GLU A 120 -25.40 -11.92 5.87
CA GLU A 120 -25.84 -10.67 6.49
C GLU A 120 -25.80 -9.50 5.49
N TYR A 121 -24.73 -9.43 4.69
CA TYR A 121 -24.58 -8.39 3.67
C TYR A 121 -25.61 -8.53 2.53
N ARG A 122 -25.94 -9.75 2.12
CA ARG A 122 -27.01 -10.00 1.13
C ARG A 122 -28.39 -9.64 1.69
N ALA A 123 -28.69 -10.06 2.91
CA ALA A 123 -29.94 -9.67 3.59
C ALA A 123 -30.07 -8.14 3.71
N GLN A 124 -28.97 -7.43 4.01
CA GLN A 124 -28.95 -5.98 4.02
C GLN A 124 -29.22 -5.37 2.64
N THR A 125 -28.64 -5.94 1.55
CA THR A 125 -28.95 -5.48 0.20
C THR A 125 -30.42 -5.68 -0.18
N GLU A 126 -31.01 -6.80 0.20
CA GLU A 126 -32.43 -7.11 -0.04
C GLU A 126 -33.33 -6.14 0.74
N GLN A 127 -33.02 -5.90 2.02
CA GLN A 127 -33.75 -4.95 2.84
C GLN A 127 -33.76 -3.53 2.24
N ILE A 128 -32.62 -3.07 1.70
CA ILE A 128 -32.54 -1.76 1.05
C ILE A 128 -33.25 -1.76 -0.31
N ALA A 129 -33.22 -2.86 -1.05
CA ALA A 129 -33.98 -2.99 -2.29
C ALA A 129 -35.49 -2.81 -2.04
N SER A 130 -36.03 -3.43 -0.99
CA SER A 130 -37.43 -3.27 -0.58
C SER A 130 -37.78 -1.82 -0.18
N GLN A 131 -36.84 -1.06 0.38
CA GLN A 131 -37.05 0.36 0.66
C GLN A 131 -37.22 1.20 -0.61
N ILE A 132 -36.50 0.86 -1.69
CA ILE A 132 -36.66 1.52 -3.00
C ILE A 132 -38.06 1.26 -3.54
N GLU A 133 -38.53 0.01 -3.47
CA GLU A 133 -39.87 -0.37 -3.89
C GLU A 133 -40.94 0.37 -3.09
N THR A 134 -40.78 0.45 -1.77
CA THR A 134 -41.71 1.16 -0.87
C THR A 134 -41.79 2.65 -1.21
N ALA A 135 -40.64 3.31 -1.43
CA ALA A 135 -40.59 4.72 -1.82
C ALA A 135 -41.20 4.97 -3.22
N THR A 136 -40.99 4.04 -4.15
CA THR A 136 -41.56 4.11 -5.50
C THR A 136 -43.07 3.96 -5.45
N ALA A 137 -43.58 2.96 -4.73
CA ALA A 137 -45.01 2.73 -4.54
C ALA A 137 -45.72 3.90 -3.85
N ALA A 138 -45.05 4.58 -2.91
CA ALA A 138 -45.57 5.81 -2.31
C ALA A 138 -45.72 6.93 -3.36
N GLY A 139 -44.74 7.10 -4.24
CA GLY A 139 -44.80 8.04 -5.35
C GLY A 139 -45.93 7.74 -6.34
N ASP A 140 -46.12 6.45 -6.67
CA ASP A 140 -47.20 6.01 -7.56
C ASP A 140 -48.58 6.22 -6.93
N THR A 141 -48.72 5.95 -5.63
CA THR A 141 -49.96 6.23 -4.88
C THR A 141 -50.30 7.72 -4.94
N THR A 142 -49.33 8.60 -4.69
CA THR A 142 -49.52 10.06 -4.83
C THR A 142 -49.84 10.46 -6.27
N ARG A 143 -49.28 9.77 -7.27
CA ARG A 143 -49.58 10.02 -8.68
C ARG A 143 -51.04 9.68 -9.02
N SER A 144 -51.57 8.59 -8.48
CA SER A 144 -53.00 8.26 -8.56
C SER A 144 -53.87 9.32 -7.90
N GLN A 145 -53.47 9.83 -6.73
CA GLN A 145 -54.17 10.95 -6.07
C GLN A 145 -54.14 12.24 -6.90
N ILE A 146 -53.09 12.50 -7.69
CA ILE A 146 -53.09 13.62 -8.65
C ILE A 146 -54.15 13.42 -9.73
N SER A 147 -54.29 12.20 -10.26
CA SER A 147 -55.33 11.87 -11.24
C SER A 147 -56.74 12.08 -10.67
N GLU A 148 -56.97 11.65 -9.42
CA GLU A 148 -58.23 11.90 -8.71
C GLU A 148 -58.47 13.41 -8.51
N GLN A 149 -57.44 14.15 -8.11
CA GLN A 149 -57.51 15.60 -7.91
C GLN A 149 -57.82 16.35 -9.23
N GLN A 150 -57.40 15.84 -10.38
CA GLN A 150 -57.76 16.40 -11.68
C GLN A 150 -59.27 16.29 -11.95
N ALA A 151 -59.90 15.17 -11.57
CA ALA A 151 -61.34 15.02 -11.66
C ALA A 151 -62.06 16.01 -10.72
N THR A 152 -61.54 16.23 -9.50
CA THR A 152 -62.06 17.25 -8.58
C THR A 152 -61.93 18.67 -9.15
N ILE A 153 -60.83 18.99 -9.84
CA ILE A 153 -60.67 20.28 -10.54
C ILE A 153 -61.71 20.43 -11.65
N ALA A 154 -61.96 19.39 -12.45
CA ALA A 154 -62.97 19.42 -13.49
C ALA A 154 -64.39 19.65 -12.91
N GLN A 155 -64.71 19.01 -11.78
CA GLN A 155 -65.96 19.26 -11.06
C GLN A 155 -66.06 20.71 -10.55
N ALA A 156 -65.02 21.23 -9.91
CA ALA A 156 -64.99 22.61 -9.42
C ALA A 156 -65.11 23.63 -10.57
N GLN A 157 -64.51 23.33 -11.72
CA GLN A 157 -64.63 24.15 -12.93
C GLN A 157 -66.07 24.16 -13.46
N ALA A 158 -66.74 23.00 -13.48
CA ALA A 158 -68.14 22.91 -13.87
C ALA A 158 -69.05 23.70 -12.92
N GLN A 159 -68.82 23.62 -11.61
CA GLN A 159 -69.56 24.41 -10.60
C GLN A 159 -69.36 25.92 -10.77
N LEU A 160 -68.13 26.36 -11.04
CA LEU A 160 -67.84 27.75 -11.34
C LEU A 160 -68.57 28.24 -12.60
N ASN A 161 -68.61 27.42 -13.66
CA ASN A 161 -69.33 27.76 -14.88
C ASN A 161 -70.85 27.89 -14.63
N ALA A 162 -71.44 26.99 -13.83
CA ALA A 162 -72.84 27.08 -13.42
C ALA A 162 -73.12 28.36 -12.59
N ALA A 163 -72.27 28.67 -11.60
CA ALA A 163 -72.40 29.87 -10.79
C ALA A 163 -72.28 31.16 -11.62
N ARG A 164 -71.36 31.19 -12.60
CA ARG A 164 -71.21 32.31 -13.54
C ARG A 164 -72.45 32.49 -14.40
N ALA A 165 -73.05 31.40 -14.90
CA ALA A 165 -74.28 31.46 -15.69
C ALA A 165 -75.46 32.00 -14.84
N GLU A 166 -75.60 31.56 -13.60
CA GLU A 166 -76.63 32.06 -12.68
C GLU A 166 -76.42 33.56 -12.36
N ALA A 167 -75.18 33.97 -12.10
CA ALA A 167 -74.84 35.36 -11.85
C ALA A 167 -75.10 36.26 -13.07
N ALA A 168 -74.81 35.78 -14.28
CA ALA A 168 -75.09 36.50 -15.52
C ALA A 168 -76.60 36.67 -15.74
N PHE A 169 -77.39 35.59 -15.53
CA PHE A 169 -78.84 35.65 -15.60
C PHE A 169 -79.42 36.64 -14.59
N ALA A 170 -79.02 36.55 -13.31
CA ALA A 170 -79.50 37.45 -12.27
C ALA A 170 -79.13 38.91 -12.53
N ALA A 171 -77.92 39.18 -13.05
CA ALA A 171 -77.51 40.51 -13.46
C ALA A 171 -78.37 41.04 -14.63
N GLN A 172 -78.66 40.21 -15.63
CA GLN A 172 -79.51 40.57 -16.76
C GLN A 172 -80.95 40.89 -16.31
N GLN A 173 -81.49 40.17 -15.31
CA GLN A 173 -82.79 40.50 -14.73
C GLN A 173 -82.78 41.88 -14.07
N VAL A 174 -81.75 42.23 -13.30
CA VAL A 174 -81.62 43.57 -12.71
C VAL A 174 -81.59 44.64 -13.79
N THR A 175 -80.77 44.46 -14.84
CA THR A 175 -80.70 45.41 -15.97
C THR A 175 -82.04 45.55 -16.69
N ARG A 176 -82.77 44.44 -16.89
CA ARG A 176 -84.08 44.45 -17.56
C ARG A 176 -85.13 45.21 -16.76
N TYR A 177 -85.19 45.01 -15.44
CA TYR A 177 -86.22 45.58 -14.58
C TYR A 177 -85.91 46.99 -14.06
N GLN A 178 -84.64 47.44 -14.14
CA GLN A 178 -84.23 48.77 -13.71
C GLN A 178 -85.04 49.92 -14.35
N PRO A 179 -85.24 49.99 -15.70
CA PRO A 179 -86.06 51.05 -16.29
C PRO A 179 -87.55 50.92 -15.94
N LEU A 180 -88.07 49.70 -15.76
CA LEU A 180 -89.48 49.47 -15.39
C LEU A 180 -89.77 49.99 -13.98
N ALA A 181 -88.88 49.70 -13.02
CA ALA A 181 -88.97 50.24 -11.66
C ALA A 181 -88.83 51.77 -11.64
N ALA A 182 -87.95 52.35 -12.47
CA ALA A 182 -87.78 53.81 -12.58
C ALA A 182 -89.02 54.51 -13.16
N SER A 183 -89.76 53.85 -14.05
CA SER A 183 -91.03 54.34 -14.62
C SER A 183 -92.25 54.14 -13.72
N GLY A 184 -92.11 53.48 -12.56
CA GLY A 184 -93.21 53.14 -11.66
C GLY A 184 -94.07 51.95 -12.09
N ALA A 185 -93.72 51.27 -13.19
CA ALA A 185 -94.47 50.14 -13.75
C ALA A 185 -94.29 48.82 -12.98
N GLU A 186 -93.32 48.75 -12.05
CA GLU A 186 -93.01 47.56 -11.25
C GLU A 186 -92.78 47.96 -9.78
N PRO A 187 -93.18 47.13 -8.78
CA PRO A 187 -92.93 47.43 -7.37
C PRO A 187 -91.43 47.53 -7.01
N GLY A 188 -91.06 48.56 -6.24
CA GLY A 188 -89.68 48.75 -5.78
C GLY A 188 -89.13 47.59 -4.95
N GLU A 189 -89.99 46.87 -4.21
CA GLU A 189 -89.63 45.66 -3.47
C GLU A 189 -89.10 44.55 -4.41
N ARG A 190 -89.76 44.34 -5.55
CA ARG A 190 -89.36 43.33 -6.54
C ARG A 190 -87.98 43.63 -7.11
N PHE A 191 -87.71 44.89 -7.40
CA PHE A 191 -86.40 45.33 -7.87
C PHE A 191 -85.30 45.12 -6.80
N ALA A 192 -85.58 45.47 -5.54
CA ALA A 192 -84.65 45.25 -4.43
C ALA A 192 -84.35 43.74 -4.19
N GLN A 193 -85.35 42.87 -4.35
CA GLN A 193 -85.17 41.42 -4.31
C GLN A 193 -84.23 40.94 -5.43
N LEU A 194 -84.44 41.38 -6.68
CA LEU A 194 -83.57 41.03 -7.81
C LEU A 194 -82.13 41.53 -7.62
N GLN A 195 -81.95 42.73 -7.07
CA GLN A 195 -80.62 43.24 -6.74
C GLN A 195 -79.92 42.37 -5.68
N THR A 196 -80.64 41.97 -4.64
CA THR A 196 -80.12 41.08 -3.59
C THR A 196 -79.76 39.72 -4.18
N GLN A 197 -80.61 39.15 -5.03
CA GLN A 197 -80.35 37.89 -5.72
C GLN A 197 -79.12 37.97 -6.62
N ALA A 198 -78.95 39.06 -7.38
CA ALA A 198 -77.77 39.27 -8.22
C ALA A 198 -76.49 39.40 -7.37
N ARG A 199 -76.55 40.09 -6.22
CA ARG A 199 -75.43 40.17 -5.28
C ARG A 199 -75.07 38.78 -4.73
N GLN A 200 -76.06 38.01 -4.27
CA GLN A 200 -75.83 36.64 -3.79
C GLN A 200 -75.22 35.74 -4.86
N ALA A 201 -75.68 35.81 -6.11
CA ALA A 201 -75.14 35.01 -7.21
C ALA A 201 -73.68 35.38 -7.55
N ARG A 202 -73.32 36.67 -7.45
CA ARG A 202 -71.93 37.12 -7.57
C ARG A 202 -71.04 36.55 -6.46
N GLU A 203 -71.50 36.57 -5.21
CA GLU A 203 -70.72 35.98 -4.11
C GLU A 203 -70.57 34.46 -4.24
N ARG A 204 -71.59 33.75 -4.74
CA ARG A 204 -71.48 32.33 -5.08
C ARG A 204 -70.42 32.08 -6.15
N THR A 205 -70.32 32.96 -7.15
CA THR A 205 -69.27 32.88 -8.17
C THR A 205 -67.87 33.08 -7.56
N ASN A 206 -67.71 34.06 -6.68
CA ASN A 206 -66.45 34.30 -5.96
C ASN A 206 -66.04 33.08 -5.13
N ALA A 207 -67.00 32.48 -4.41
CA ALA A 207 -66.77 31.27 -3.62
C ALA A 207 -66.35 30.06 -4.50
N ALA A 208 -67.04 29.83 -5.63
CA ALA A 208 -66.69 28.76 -6.56
C ALA A 208 -65.32 28.99 -7.21
N GLN A 209 -64.96 30.23 -7.52
CA GLN A 209 -63.65 30.59 -8.05
C GLN A 209 -62.54 30.30 -7.04
N ALA A 210 -62.75 30.65 -5.76
CA ALA A 210 -61.81 30.35 -4.68
C ALA A 210 -61.64 28.84 -4.48
N ALA A 211 -62.74 28.07 -4.55
CA ALA A 211 -62.71 26.61 -4.46
C ALA A 211 -61.90 25.98 -5.61
N LEU A 212 -62.07 26.45 -6.85
CA LEU A 212 -61.26 26.00 -7.99
C LEU A 212 -59.76 26.27 -7.78
N ILE A 213 -59.40 27.49 -7.34
CA ILE A 213 -58.00 27.86 -7.08
C ILE A 213 -57.40 26.97 -5.98
N ALA A 214 -58.16 26.68 -4.92
CA ALA A 214 -57.72 25.78 -3.85
C ALA A 214 -57.48 24.36 -4.38
N ALA A 215 -58.40 23.83 -5.20
CA ALA A 215 -58.27 22.52 -5.83
C ALA A 215 -57.05 22.45 -6.77
N GLN A 216 -56.77 23.51 -7.53
CA GLN A 216 -55.57 23.61 -8.38
C GLN A 216 -54.28 23.64 -7.55
N ARG A 217 -54.24 24.41 -6.46
CA ARG A 217 -53.08 24.48 -5.57
C ARG A 217 -52.75 23.14 -4.92
N ARG A 218 -53.76 22.30 -4.64
CA ARG A 218 -53.57 20.96 -4.09
C ARG A 218 -52.69 20.09 -5.01
N VAL A 219 -52.80 20.22 -6.33
CA VAL A 219 -51.94 19.49 -7.28
C VAL A 219 -50.46 19.86 -7.08
N GLY A 220 -50.15 21.12 -6.81
CA GLY A 220 -48.79 21.55 -6.48
C GLY A 220 -48.23 20.86 -5.23
N THR A 221 -49.07 20.68 -4.20
CA THR A 221 -48.67 19.96 -2.97
C THR A 221 -48.45 18.47 -3.20
N LEU A 222 -49.32 17.81 -3.98
CA LEU A 222 -49.15 16.41 -4.35
C LEU A 222 -47.92 16.22 -5.24
N GLY A 223 -47.67 17.15 -6.17
CA GLY A 223 -46.47 17.14 -7.00
C GLY A 223 -45.18 17.28 -6.19
N ALA A 224 -45.20 18.05 -5.10
CA ALA A 224 -44.09 18.11 -4.15
C ALA A 224 -43.90 16.78 -3.40
N GLN A 225 -44.99 16.11 -3.01
CA GLN A 225 -44.93 14.78 -2.38
C GLN A 225 -44.38 13.71 -3.33
N VAL A 226 -44.74 13.73 -4.62
CA VAL A 226 -44.13 12.84 -5.63
C VAL A 226 -42.61 13.06 -5.71
N ARG A 227 -42.16 14.33 -5.76
CA ARG A 227 -40.71 14.63 -5.76
C ARG A 227 -40.03 14.14 -4.48
N GLN A 228 -40.67 14.29 -3.33
CA GLN A 228 -40.15 13.78 -2.06
C GLN A 228 -39.99 12.26 -2.08
N ALA A 229 -40.99 11.51 -2.57
CA ALA A 229 -40.92 10.06 -2.70
C ALA A 229 -39.81 9.63 -3.69
N GLN A 230 -39.64 10.35 -4.80
CA GLN A 230 -38.55 10.13 -5.75
C GLN A 230 -37.17 10.35 -5.11
N SER A 231 -37.00 11.44 -4.35
CA SER A 231 -35.75 11.69 -3.63
C SER A 231 -35.46 10.62 -2.57
N GLN A 232 -36.48 10.10 -1.89
CA GLN A 232 -36.31 8.97 -0.97
C GLN A 232 -35.88 7.69 -1.69
N ALA A 233 -36.45 7.39 -2.86
CA ALA A 233 -36.04 6.26 -3.69
C ALA A 233 -34.59 6.42 -4.18
N GLU A 234 -34.16 7.62 -4.56
CA GLU A 234 -32.78 7.91 -4.94
C GLU A 234 -31.79 7.73 -3.77
N ALA A 235 -32.16 8.21 -2.57
CA ALA A 235 -31.36 7.99 -1.37
C ALA A 235 -31.20 6.48 -1.06
N ALA A 236 -32.28 5.72 -1.16
CA ALA A 236 -32.25 4.26 -0.98
C ALA A 236 -31.42 3.56 -2.06
N ARG A 237 -31.45 4.02 -3.32
CA ARG A 237 -30.56 3.53 -4.40
C ARG A 237 -29.09 3.79 -4.09
N ALA A 238 -28.75 4.96 -3.54
CA ALA A 238 -27.39 5.26 -3.13
C ALA A 238 -26.92 4.34 -1.99
N GLN A 239 -27.79 4.07 -1.01
CA GLN A 239 -27.52 3.10 0.05
C GLN A 239 -27.35 1.67 -0.50
N LEU A 240 -28.16 1.27 -1.48
CA LEU A 240 -28.03 -0.03 -2.13
C LEU A 240 -26.67 -0.18 -2.81
N LYS A 241 -26.15 0.88 -3.43
CA LYS A 241 -24.81 0.87 -4.04
C LYS A 241 -23.73 0.61 -2.99
N VAL A 242 -23.81 1.23 -1.82
CA VAL A 242 -22.87 0.98 -0.71
C VAL A 242 -22.99 -0.46 -0.21
N ALA A 243 -24.21 -0.96 0.00
CA ALA A 243 -24.42 -2.33 0.45
C ALA A 243 -23.92 -3.38 -0.56
N ARG A 244 -24.03 -3.12 -1.87
CA ARG A 244 -23.45 -3.98 -2.91
C ARG A 244 -21.92 -4.01 -2.86
N VAL A 245 -21.27 -2.87 -2.64
CA VAL A 245 -19.81 -2.82 -2.44
C VAL A 245 -19.39 -3.64 -1.22
N ASN A 246 -20.21 -3.66 -0.16
CA ASN A 246 -19.96 -4.50 1.01
C ASN A 246 -20.07 -5.99 0.65
N VAL A 247 -21.09 -6.41 -0.11
CA VAL A 247 -21.19 -7.79 -0.62
C VAL A 247 -19.99 -8.15 -1.50
N GLU A 248 -19.55 -7.26 -2.39
CA GLU A 248 -18.35 -7.50 -3.21
C GLU A 248 -17.07 -7.60 -2.35
N SER A 249 -17.03 -6.88 -1.23
CA SER A 249 -15.92 -6.88 -0.27
C SER A 249 -15.88 -8.11 0.63
N THR A 250 -16.89 -9.00 0.58
CA THR A 250 -16.83 -10.30 1.27
C THR A 250 -15.80 -11.22 0.61
N VAL A 251 -15.56 -11.07 -0.69
CA VAL A 251 -14.57 -11.83 -1.43
C VAL A 251 -13.27 -11.05 -1.49
N LEU A 252 -12.27 -11.54 -0.76
CA LEU A 252 -10.94 -10.99 -0.78
C LEU A 252 -10.20 -11.42 -2.04
N LYS A 253 -9.71 -10.47 -2.83
CA LYS A 253 -8.97 -10.72 -4.07
C LYS A 253 -7.52 -10.28 -3.97
N ALA A 254 -6.65 -10.93 -4.73
CA ALA A 254 -5.24 -10.58 -4.83
C ALA A 254 -5.03 -9.21 -5.49
N ALA A 255 -4.33 -8.30 -4.83
CA ALA A 255 -4.03 -6.96 -5.35
C ALA A 255 -2.93 -6.97 -6.43
N ILE A 256 -2.01 -7.94 -6.37
CA ILE A 256 -0.87 -8.12 -7.26
C ILE A 256 -0.68 -9.60 -7.60
N ASN A 257 0.07 -9.89 -8.66
CA ASN A 257 0.59 -11.23 -8.89
C ASN A 257 1.66 -11.54 -7.82
N GLY A 258 1.70 -12.77 -7.33
CA GLY A 258 2.70 -13.14 -6.34
C GLY A 258 2.53 -14.53 -5.77
N ARG A 259 3.28 -14.83 -4.73
CA ARG A 259 3.19 -16.05 -3.95
C ARG A 259 2.62 -15.73 -2.57
N VAL A 260 1.71 -16.56 -2.07
CA VAL A 260 1.13 -16.40 -0.73
C VAL A 260 2.17 -16.79 0.32
N GLY A 261 2.56 -15.83 1.15
CA GLY A 261 3.38 -16.01 2.35
C GLY A 261 2.55 -15.74 3.61
N ASP A 262 2.89 -16.41 4.71
CA ASP A 262 2.26 -16.29 6.03
C ASP A 262 0.71 -16.29 5.98
N LEU A 263 0.11 -17.45 5.70
CA LEU A 263 -1.35 -17.61 5.74
C LEU A 263 -1.86 -17.72 7.18
N ALA A 264 -2.11 -16.57 7.81
CA ALA A 264 -2.56 -16.49 9.19
C ALA A 264 -4.06 -16.81 9.37
N VAL A 265 -4.87 -16.59 8.32
CA VAL A 265 -6.32 -16.78 8.40
C VAL A 265 -6.73 -18.26 8.39
N ARG A 266 -7.76 -18.60 9.15
CA ARG A 266 -8.38 -19.93 9.19
C ARG A 266 -9.89 -19.85 8.96
N VAL A 267 -10.46 -20.90 8.37
CA VAL A 267 -11.92 -21.03 8.20
C VAL A 267 -12.60 -21.03 9.57
N GLY A 268 -13.70 -20.30 9.70
CA GLY A 268 -14.43 -20.10 10.96
C GLY A 268 -13.87 -18.99 11.85
N GLN A 269 -12.71 -18.40 11.52
CA GLN A 269 -12.15 -17.28 12.27
C GLN A 269 -12.96 -16.00 12.00
N PHE A 270 -13.21 -15.24 13.07
CA PHE A 270 -13.76 -13.89 12.94
C PHE A 270 -12.65 -12.87 12.67
N VAL A 271 -12.87 -12.00 11.70
CA VAL A 271 -11.90 -10.98 11.27
C VAL A 271 -12.52 -9.59 11.28
N GLN A 272 -11.68 -8.59 11.52
CA GLN A 272 -12.03 -7.17 11.47
C GLN A 272 -11.31 -6.47 10.31
N PRO A 273 -11.83 -5.33 9.81
CA PRO A 273 -11.12 -4.51 8.82
C PRO A 273 -9.68 -4.23 9.23
N GLY A 274 -8.73 -4.48 8.32
CA GLY A 274 -7.30 -4.31 8.60
C GLY A 274 -6.61 -5.49 9.29
N THR A 275 -7.34 -6.55 9.66
CA THR A 275 -6.72 -7.80 10.18
C THR A 275 -5.84 -8.42 9.09
N ARG A 276 -4.55 -8.62 9.37
CA ARG A 276 -3.62 -9.31 8.46
C ARG A 276 -4.06 -10.76 8.27
N MET A 277 -4.52 -11.11 7.08
CA MET A 277 -4.90 -12.48 6.74
C MET A 277 -3.78 -13.27 6.09
N MET A 278 -3.05 -12.62 5.17
CA MET A 278 -1.93 -13.20 4.45
C MET A 278 -1.04 -12.12 3.85
N THR A 279 0.16 -12.49 3.45
CA THR A 279 1.12 -11.64 2.76
C THR A 279 1.28 -12.11 1.32
N LEU A 280 1.20 -11.22 0.34
CA LEU A 280 1.52 -11.53 -1.05
C LEU A 280 2.92 -11.02 -1.37
N VAL A 281 3.77 -11.92 -1.85
CA VAL A 281 5.16 -11.63 -2.22
C VAL A 281 5.28 -11.60 -3.75
N PRO A 282 5.65 -10.46 -4.37
CA PRO A 282 5.87 -10.39 -5.81
C PRO A 282 7.18 -11.11 -6.18
N VAL A 283 7.07 -12.23 -6.90
CA VAL A 283 8.23 -13.04 -7.33
C VAL A 283 8.94 -12.46 -8.57
N ASP A 284 8.30 -11.55 -9.30
CA ASP A 284 8.82 -10.89 -10.49
C ASP A 284 9.68 -9.65 -10.18
N ARG A 285 9.46 -9.02 -9.02
CA ARG A 285 10.08 -7.76 -8.58
C ARG A 285 10.92 -7.92 -7.32
N LEU A 286 11.79 -8.92 -7.32
CA LEU A 286 12.77 -9.12 -6.26
C LEU A 286 13.94 -8.14 -6.42
N PHE A 287 14.47 -7.68 -5.30
CA PHE A 287 15.66 -6.84 -5.22
C PHE A 287 16.58 -7.35 -4.11
N ILE A 288 17.80 -6.84 -4.04
CA ILE A 288 18.75 -7.19 -2.98
C ILE A 288 18.94 -5.97 -2.12
N GLU A 289 18.77 -6.15 -0.82
CA GLU A 289 19.10 -5.15 0.19
C GLU A 289 20.47 -5.47 0.75
N ALA A 290 21.48 -4.70 0.32
CA ALA A 290 22.87 -4.90 0.68
C ALA A 290 23.36 -3.82 1.64
N ASN A 291 23.78 -4.22 2.82
CA ASN A 291 24.23 -3.33 3.89
C ASN A 291 25.74 -3.12 3.81
N PHE A 292 26.17 -2.01 3.22
CA PHE A 292 27.58 -1.63 3.13
C PHE A 292 28.02 -0.83 4.34
N LYS A 293 29.29 -0.96 4.73
CA LYS A 293 29.90 -0.07 5.74
C LYS A 293 29.89 1.36 5.21
N GLU A 294 29.64 2.35 6.07
CA GLU A 294 29.68 3.77 5.70
C GLU A 294 30.97 4.15 4.95
N THR A 295 32.09 3.56 5.35
CA THR A 295 33.41 3.76 4.73
C THR A 295 33.50 3.30 3.27
N GLN A 296 32.59 2.44 2.80
CA GLN A 296 32.56 1.88 1.44
C GLN A 296 31.70 2.71 0.47
N LEU A 297 30.87 3.64 0.97
CA LEU A 297 29.89 4.37 0.15
C LEU A 297 30.47 5.52 -0.67
N GLY A 298 31.68 6.00 -0.36
CA GLY A 298 32.18 7.29 -0.90
C GLY A 298 32.10 7.41 -2.42
N LEU A 299 32.34 6.29 -3.13
CA LEU A 299 32.32 6.20 -4.61
C LEU A 299 31.06 5.51 -5.17
N MET A 300 30.12 5.10 -4.33
CA MET A 300 28.91 4.41 -4.78
C MET A 300 27.92 5.37 -5.41
N ARG A 301 27.38 5.01 -6.58
CA ARG A 301 26.41 5.81 -7.33
C ARG A 301 25.35 4.92 -7.96
N VAL A 302 24.14 5.45 -8.08
CA VAL A 302 23.03 4.77 -8.77
C VAL A 302 23.43 4.43 -10.20
N GLY A 303 23.10 3.21 -10.64
CA GLY A 303 23.40 2.69 -11.97
C GLY A 303 24.73 1.93 -12.10
N GLN A 304 25.59 1.93 -11.07
CA GLN A 304 26.84 1.16 -11.09
C GLN A 304 26.56 -0.36 -11.19
N PRO A 305 27.40 -1.12 -11.92
CA PRO A 305 27.24 -2.55 -12.07
C PRO A 305 27.62 -3.29 -10.78
N VAL A 306 26.89 -4.36 -10.52
CA VAL A 306 27.00 -5.17 -9.30
C VAL A 306 27.05 -6.65 -9.68
N GLY A 307 28.04 -7.37 -9.15
CA GLY A 307 28.09 -8.82 -9.14
C GLY A 307 27.35 -9.38 -7.92
N ILE A 308 26.53 -10.39 -8.15
CA ILE A 308 25.63 -10.99 -7.17
C ILE A 308 25.92 -12.49 -7.14
N GLU A 309 26.26 -12.99 -5.95
CA GLU A 309 26.46 -14.40 -5.68
C GLU A 309 25.48 -14.84 -4.60
N ILE A 310 24.65 -15.83 -4.90
CA ILE A 310 23.61 -16.31 -3.98
C ILE A 310 24.07 -17.64 -3.41
N ASP A 311 24.15 -17.73 -2.09
CA ASP A 311 24.68 -18.93 -1.40
C ASP A 311 23.90 -20.21 -1.76
N ALA A 312 22.60 -20.06 -2.03
CA ALA A 312 21.72 -21.15 -2.44
C ALA A 312 21.94 -21.64 -3.90
N LEU A 313 22.66 -20.87 -4.72
CA LEU A 313 22.93 -21.15 -6.14
C LEU A 313 24.44 -21.03 -6.44
N PRO A 314 25.27 -21.94 -5.91
CA PRO A 314 26.71 -21.88 -6.13
C PRO A 314 27.06 -22.03 -7.61
N GLY A 315 27.96 -21.18 -8.11
CA GLY A 315 28.43 -21.19 -9.50
C GLY A 315 27.55 -20.43 -10.50
N VAL A 316 26.45 -19.82 -10.06
CA VAL A 316 25.62 -18.94 -10.89
C VAL A 316 25.96 -17.48 -10.58
N GLU A 317 26.76 -16.84 -11.43
CA GLU A 317 27.02 -15.41 -11.32
C GLU A 317 25.84 -14.61 -11.86
N LEU A 318 25.20 -13.84 -10.98
CA LEU A 318 24.15 -12.91 -11.37
C LEU A 318 24.70 -11.49 -11.44
N THR A 319 24.12 -10.70 -12.34
CA THR A 319 24.47 -9.29 -12.46
C THR A 319 23.30 -8.42 -12.05
N GLY A 320 23.61 -7.20 -11.62
CA GLY A 320 22.62 -6.23 -11.22
C GLY A 320 23.17 -4.82 -11.28
N ARG A 321 22.37 -3.86 -10.82
CA ARG A 321 22.76 -2.46 -10.74
C ARG A 321 22.30 -1.83 -9.44
N ILE A 322 23.04 -0.85 -8.95
CA ILE A 322 22.58 -0.03 -7.82
C ILE A 322 21.32 0.71 -8.23
N ALA A 323 20.20 0.40 -7.57
CA ALA A 323 18.92 1.08 -7.79
C ALA A 323 18.83 2.35 -6.92
N SER A 324 19.19 2.25 -5.64
CA SER A 324 19.18 3.40 -4.73
C SER A 324 20.05 3.16 -3.50
N VAL A 325 20.50 4.25 -2.87
CA VAL A 325 21.21 4.24 -1.58
C VAL A 325 20.29 4.87 -0.54
N ALA A 326 20.14 4.24 0.63
CA ALA A 326 19.29 4.77 1.69
C ALA A 326 19.81 6.12 2.21
N PRO A 327 18.93 7.08 2.56
CA PRO A 327 19.32 8.40 3.05
C PRO A 327 19.83 8.39 4.51
N GLY A 328 20.09 7.22 5.10
CA GLY A 328 20.56 7.05 6.46
C GLY A 328 20.96 5.61 6.76
N THR A 329 21.58 5.39 7.92
CA THR A 329 22.06 4.07 8.36
C THR A 329 20.90 3.20 8.83
N GLY A 330 21.05 1.88 8.78
CA GLY A 330 20.01 0.96 9.26
C GLY A 330 19.66 1.17 10.74
N ALA A 331 20.63 1.58 11.56
CA ALA A 331 20.43 1.89 12.97
C ALA A 331 19.50 3.11 13.19
N GLN A 332 19.54 4.11 12.30
CA GLN A 332 18.73 5.33 12.43
C GLN A 332 17.24 5.07 12.12
N PHE A 333 16.94 4.08 11.29
CA PHE A 333 15.58 3.71 10.91
C PHE A 333 15.05 2.48 11.67
N SER A 334 15.81 1.97 12.64
CA SER A 334 15.39 0.86 13.49
C SER A 334 14.31 1.30 14.48
N VAL A 335 13.29 0.46 14.69
CA VAL A 335 12.27 0.65 15.75
C VAL A 335 12.92 0.68 17.14
N LEU A 336 14.04 -0.01 17.31
CA LEU A 336 14.85 -0.03 18.52
C LEU A 336 16.31 0.31 18.15
N PRO A 337 16.71 1.59 18.20
CA PRO A 337 18.07 1.99 17.91
C PRO A 337 19.01 1.52 19.04
N PRO A 338 20.25 1.11 18.73
CA PRO A 338 21.22 0.74 19.75
C PRO A 338 21.56 1.96 20.62
N GLN A 339 21.28 1.89 21.92
CA GLN A 339 21.64 2.92 22.91
C GLN A 339 22.87 2.47 23.70
N ASN A 340 23.89 3.33 23.76
CA ASN A 340 25.10 3.05 24.55
C ASN A 340 24.84 3.37 26.02
N ALA A 341 24.71 2.35 26.86
CA ALA A 341 24.31 2.47 28.27
C ALA A 341 25.43 2.92 29.24
N THR A 342 26.69 2.99 28.81
CA THR A 342 27.87 3.07 29.70
C THR A 342 28.71 4.35 29.61
N GLY A 343 28.22 5.41 28.96
CA GLY A 343 28.86 6.74 28.97
C GLY A 343 30.17 6.90 28.18
N ASN A 344 30.80 5.81 27.72
CA ASN A 344 31.95 5.84 26.81
C ASN A 344 31.52 5.75 25.34
N PHE A 345 31.82 6.78 24.54
CA PHE A 345 31.56 6.76 23.11
C PHE A 345 32.60 5.91 22.37
N THR A 346 32.17 4.80 21.78
CA THR A 346 32.99 4.01 20.84
C THR A 346 32.51 4.26 19.42
N LYS A 347 33.40 4.72 18.53
CA LYS A 347 33.08 4.94 17.12
C LYS A 347 32.90 3.59 16.41
N ILE A 348 31.67 3.18 16.18
CA ILE A 348 31.33 1.94 15.46
C ILE A 348 30.93 2.30 14.03
N VAL A 349 31.48 1.56 13.06
CA VAL A 349 31.14 1.73 11.65
C VAL A 349 29.69 1.32 11.43
N GLN A 350 28.87 2.27 11.00
CA GLN A 350 27.47 2.01 10.70
C GLN A 350 27.31 1.41 9.30
N ARG A 351 26.23 0.66 9.10
CA ARG A 351 25.87 0.10 7.80
C ARG A 351 24.75 0.90 7.16
N VAL A 352 24.88 1.14 5.86
CA VAL A 352 23.88 1.83 5.04
C VAL A 352 23.29 0.84 4.03
N PRO A 353 21.96 0.66 4.03
CA PRO A 353 21.30 -0.18 3.04
C PRO A 353 21.42 0.41 1.64
N VAL A 354 21.81 -0.42 0.68
CA VAL A 354 21.87 -0.14 -0.75
C VAL A 354 20.94 -1.14 -1.44
N ARG A 355 19.94 -0.64 -2.17
CA ARG A 355 19.03 -1.47 -2.96
C ARG A 355 19.64 -1.73 -4.32
N ILE A 356 19.69 -3.00 -4.71
CA ILE A 356 20.25 -3.47 -5.97
C ILE A 356 19.15 -4.15 -6.78
N ALA A 357 18.97 -3.69 -8.01
CA ALA A 357 18.08 -4.34 -8.97
C ALA A 357 18.79 -5.56 -9.57
N ILE A 358 18.10 -6.71 -9.57
CA ILE A 358 18.60 -7.97 -10.10
C ILE A 358 18.33 -8.01 -11.60
N ASP A 359 19.35 -8.26 -12.40
CA ASP A 359 19.27 -8.49 -13.84
C ASP A 359 19.46 -9.99 -14.11
N ALA A 360 18.39 -10.76 -13.88
CA ALA A 360 18.36 -12.21 -14.10
C ALA A 360 17.17 -12.63 -14.98
N PRO A 361 17.28 -13.73 -15.75
CA PRO A 361 16.14 -14.35 -16.44
C PRO A 361 15.03 -14.77 -15.47
N LEU A 362 13.80 -14.84 -15.97
CA LEU A 362 12.62 -15.17 -15.15
C LEU A 362 12.77 -16.53 -14.43
N GLU A 363 13.36 -17.52 -15.10
CA GLU A 363 13.61 -18.86 -14.57
C GLU A 363 14.41 -18.82 -13.26
N VAL A 364 15.50 -18.05 -13.24
CA VAL A 364 16.32 -17.87 -12.04
C VAL A 364 15.57 -17.09 -10.97
N ARG A 365 14.83 -16.02 -11.36
CA ARG A 365 14.05 -15.21 -10.41
C ARG A 365 12.99 -16.03 -9.67
N THR A 366 12.38 -17.02 -10.31
CA THR A 366 11.37 -17.87 -9.66
C THR A 366 11.93 -18.77 -8.54
N LEU A 367 13.24 -19.02 -8.55
CA LEU A 367 13.93 -19.79 -7.50
C LEU A 367 14.33 -18.91 -6.31
N LEU A 368 14.38 -17.59 -6.49
CA LEU A 368 14.77 -16.66 -5.44
C LEU A 368 13.62 -16.45 -4.47
N VAL A 369 13.95 -16.49 -3.17
CA VAL A 369 12.99 -16.25 -2.09
C VAL A 369 13.52 -15.12 -1.22
N PRO A 370 12.67 -14.16 -0.80
CA PRO A 370 13.06 -13.17 0.17
C PRO A 370 13.64 -13.80 1.45
N GLY A 371 14.73 -13.24 1.96
CA GLY A 371 15.48 -13.75 3.10
C GLY A 371 16.71 -14.58 2.74
N MET A 372 16.90 -14.97 1.47
CA MET A 372 18.14 -15.64 1.04
C MET A 372 19.36 -14.72 1.22
N SER A 373 20.44 -15.27 1.75
CA SER A 373 21.74 -14.60 1.89
C SER A 373 22.44 -14.46 0.54
N VAL A 374 23.10 -13.32 0.36
CA VAL A 374 23.76 -12.95 -0.89
C VAL A 374 25.11 -12.28 -0.61
N GLY A 375 26.15 -12.70 -1.32
CA GLY A 375 27.39 -11.95 -1.49
C GLY A 375 27.26 -10.91 -2.60
N VAL A 376 27.60 -9.66 -2.32
CA VAL A 376 27.47 -8.55 -3.27
C VAL A 376 28.80 -7.86 -3.48
N THR A 377 29.18 -7.69 -4.75
CA THR A 377 30.37 -6.94 -5.16
C THR A 377 29.97 -5.78 -6.08
N VAL A 378 30.23 -4.55 -5.64
CA VAL A 378 29.93 -3.31 -6.40
C VAL A 378 31.19 -2.79 -7.07
N ASP A 379 31.11 -2.51 -8.37
CA ASP A 379 32.18 -1.86 -9.12
C ASP A 379 32.01 -0.33 -9.13
N THR A 380 32.88 0.35 -8.39
CA THR A 380 32.89 1.82 -8.23
C THR A 380 33.88 2.53 -9.15
N ARG A 381 34.47 1.85 -10.14
CA ARG A 381 35.50 2.44 -11.03
C ARG A 381 34.99 3.65 -11.82
N SER A 382 33.70 3.73 -12.10
CA SER A 382 33.10 4.86 -12.81
C SER A 382 33.18 6.20 -12.05
N ALA A 383 33.32 6.17 -10.72
CA ALA A 383 33.33 7.38 -9.88
C ALA A 383 34.74 7.85 -9.46
N ARG A 384 35.81 7.28 -10.05
CA ARG A 384 37.21 7.53 -9.68
C ARG A 384 37.60 9.00 -9.49
N GLY A 385 37.14 9.89 -10.37
CA GLY A 385 37.50 11.32 -10.34
C GLY A 385 36.64 12.18 -9.41
N GLU A 386 35.62 11.60 -8.77
CA GLU A 386 34.60 12.37 -8.07
C GLU A 386 35.04 12.81 -6.67
N MET A 387 35.84 11.98 -5.99
CA MET A 387 36.42 12.33 -4.69
C MET A 387 37.38 13.52 -4.81
N ASP A 388 38.12 13.61 -5.90
CA ASP A 388 39.03 14.73 -6.14
C ASP A 388 38.26 16.02 -6.47
N ARG A 389 37.16 15.91 -7.23
CA ARG A 389 36.22 17.03 -7.44
C ARG A 389 35.60 17.53 -6.13
N LEU A 390 35.20 16.62 -5.25
CA LEU A 390 34.64 16.97 -3.93
C LEU A 390 35.68 17.66 -3.05
N ARG A 391 36.91 17.14 -3.00
CA ARG A 391 38.02 17.79 -2.27
C ARG A 391 38.29 19.20 -2.80
N GLN A 392 38.29 19.38 -4.12
CA GLN A 392 38.45 20.69 -4.77
C GLN A 392 37.28 21.63 -4.48
N ALA A 393 36.04 21.14 -4.45
CA ALA A 393 34.87 21.95 -4.12
C ALA A 393 34.90 22.43 -2.66
N VAL A 394 35.33 21.57 -1.73
CA VAL A 394 35.51 21.94 -0.31
C VAL A 394 36.64 22.95 -0.15
N SER A 395 37.76 22.79 -0.87
CA SER A 395 38.89 23.72 -0.79
C SER A 395 38.62 25.09 -1.42
N ARG A 396 37.68 25.19 -2.38
CA ARG A 396 37.26 26.48 -2.99
C ARG A 396 36.29 27.28 -2.12
N LYS A 397 35.68 26.64 -1.11
CA LYS A 397 34.66 27.24 -0.24
C LYS A 397 35.23 27.74 1.10
N ARG A 398 36.49 27.41 1.37
CA ARG A 398 37.33 28.01 2.42
C ARG A 398 38.14 29.13 1.79
#